data_AF-A0AAD8HF47-F1
#
_entry.id   AF-A0AAD8HF47-F1
#
_cell.length_a   1.000
_cell.length_b   1.000
_cell.length_c   1.000
_cell.angle_alpha   90.00
_cell.angle_beta   90.00
_cell.angle_gamma   90.00
#
_symmetry.space_group_name_H-M   'P 1'
#
loop_
_entity.id
_entity.type
_entity.pdbx_description
1 polymer ?
#
loop_
_entity_poly.entity_id
_entity_poly.type
_entity_poly.pdbx_seq_one_letter_code
_entity_poly.pdbx_strand_id
1 'polypeptide(L)'
;MQFSLLSRSGVMEKLIAEASGEEEDGCVINLPDILGGAKTFELVAKFCYRVKFELNAASVVYLQNAAEQLEMTEEYGESNLVSQTEIFLDKVVLQNWKDSLRALQECDSVLPHAEEVFSTTTRLIESLALKASTDPNLFGWPVVEDSRPLQSPGGIVLWNGINTGAKLKTASSDWWYEDISNLSLPLYKRLISAMVSRGIKQEIIVGSLTSYAKKYLSGLSRHVFRLKY
;
A
#
# COMPACT_ATOMS: atom_id res chain seq x y z
N MET A 1 2.90 14.62 -32.46
CA MET A 1 2.70 14.23 -31.05
C MET A 1 2.63 12.71 -30.83
N GLN A 2 2.55 11.89 -31.88
CA GLN A 2 2.36 10.43 -31.80
C GLN A 2 3.63 9.65 -31.38
N PHE A 3 4.83 10.23 -31.57
CA PHE A 3 6.11 9.54 -31.38
C PHE A 3 6.52 9.28 -29.91
N SER A 4 5.99 10.01 -28.93
CA SER A 4 6.48 9.93 -27.54
C SER A 4 5.98 8.72 -26.76
N LEU A 5 4.76 8.25 -27.05
CA LEU A 5 4.22 7.00 -26.51
C LEU A 5 4.83 5.79 -27.21
N LEU A 6 4.98 5.86 -28.53
CA LEU A 6 5.64 4.85 -29.37
C LEU A 6 7.06 4.53 -28.87
N SER A 7 7.86 5.56 -28.60
CA SER A 7 9.26 5.35 -28.23
C SER A 7 9.46 4.79 -26.82
N ARG A 8 8.40 4.54 -26.05
CA ARG A 8 8.48 4.17 -24.62
C ARG A 8 7.70 2.91 -24.26
N SER A 9 6.90 2.36 -25.19
CA SER A 9 6.02 1.21 -24.95
C SER A 9 6.09 0.25 -26.13
N GLY A 10 6.49 -1.00 -25.86
CA GLY A 10 6.51 -2.07 -26.86
C GLY A 10 5.13 -2.41 -27.42
N VAL A 11 4.12 -2.43 -26.55
CA VAL A 11 2.72 -2.66 -26.95
C VAL A 11 2.24 -1.59 -27.92
N MET A 12 2.51 -0.31 -27.64
CA MET A 12 2.10 0.78 -28.52
C MET A 12 2.85 0.77 -29.85
N GLU A 13 4.15 0.45 -29.84
CA GLU A 13 4.94 0.27 -31.07
C GLU A 13 4.33 -0.82 -31.95
N LYS A 14 4.01 -1.97 -31.36
CA LYS A 14 3.41 -3.10 -32.07
C LYS A 14 2.03 -2.79 -32.64
N LEU A 15 1.11 -2.24 -31.81
CA LEU A 15 -0.25 -1.92 -32.24
C LEU A 15 -0.28 -0.91 -33.40
N ILE A 16 0.66 0.03 -33.42
CA ILE A 16 0.75 1.02 -34.50
C ILE A 16 1.35 0.42 -35.76
N ALA A 17 2.38 -0.43 -35.64
CA ALA A 17 2.94 -1.13 -36.79
C ALA A 17 1.86 -1.98 -37.49
N GLU A 18 1.01 -2.66 -36.72
CA GLU A 18 -0.12 -3.44 -37.23
C GLU A 18 -1.20 -2.55 -37.88
N ALA A 19 -1.55 -1.41 -37.28
CA ALA A 19 -2.58 -0.51 -37.81
C ALA A 19 -2.13 0.30 -39.04
N SER A 20 -0.83 0.56 -39.21
CA SER A 20 -0.28 1.31 -40.35
C SER A 20 -0.31 0.55 -41.69
N GLY A 21 -0.71 -0.72 -41.69
CA GLY A 21 -0.92 -1.52 -42.89
C GLY A 21 -2.29 -1.31 -43.56
N GLU A 22 -3.21 -0.61 -42.93
CA GLU A 22 -4.60 -0.39 -43.38
C GLU A 22 -4.87 1.13 -43.54
N GLU A 23 -5.63 1.52 -44.58
CA GLU A 23 -5.63 2.84 -45.26
C GLU A 23 -5.94 4.13 -44.44
N GLU A 24 -5.71 5.26 -45.12
CA GLU A 24 -5.56 6.69 -44.78
C GLU A 24 -6.57 7.43 -43.87
N ASP A 25 -7.53 6.76 -43.20
CA ASP A 25 -8.54 7.46 -42.38
C ASP A 25 -8.39 7.16 -40.89
N GLY A 26 -7.52 7.92 -40.22
CA GLY A 26 -7.40 7.99 -38.75
C GLY A 26 -7.10 6.66 -38.04
N CYS A 27 -5.83 6.45 -37.67
CA CYS A 27 -5.42 5.29 -36.86
C CYS A 27 -6.10 5.27 -35.47
N VAL A 28 -7.08 4.38 -35.28
CA VAL A 28 -7.73 4.11 -33.98
C VAL A 28 -7.06 2.89 -33.34
N ILE A 29 -6.43 3.09 -32.18
CA ILE A 29 -5.75 2.03 -31.43
C ILE A 29 -6.60 1.66 -30.22
N ASN A 30 -6.96 0.37 -30.12
CA ASN A 30 -7.64 -0.16 -28.96
C ASN A 30 -6.60 -0.64 -27.95
N LEU A 31 -6.47 0.09 -26.84
CA LEU A 31 -5.67 -0.35 -25.71
C LEU A 31 -6.45 -1.36 -24.85
N PRO A 32 -5.77 -2.37 -24.29
CA PRO A 32 -6.38 -3.21 -23.28
C PRO A 32 -6.78 -2.38 -22.06
N ASP A 33 -7.79 -2.83 -21.33
CA ASP A 33 -8.25 -2.15 -20.13
C ASP A 33 -7.12 -2.06 -19.10
N ILE A 34 -6.82 -0.83 -18.67
CA ILE A 34 -5.76 -0.54 -17.69
C ILE A 34 -6.35 -0.50 -16.29
N LEU A 35 -5.72 -1.20 -15.36
CA LEU A 35 -6.12 -1.18 -13.95
C LEU A 35 -5.93 0.22 -13.34
N GLY A 36 -6.93 0.68 -12.59
CA GLY A 36 -7.01 2.06 -12.10
C GLY A 36 -7.49 3.08 -13.15
N GLY A 37 -7.78 2.63 -14.37
CA GLY A 37 -8.51 3.36 -15.40
C GLY A 37 -7.83 4.64 -15.88
N ALA A 38 -8.64 5.65 -16.23
CA ALA A 38 -8.16 6.88 -16.86
C ALA A 38 -7.09 7.63 -16.05
N LYS A 39 -7.15 7.57 -14.71
CA LYS A 39 -6.16 8.23 -13.85
C LYS A 39 -4.77 7.60 -13.98
N THR A 40 -4.69 6.26 -14.03
CA THR A 40 -3.43 5.55 -14.24
C THR A 40 -2.89 5.84 -15.63
N PHE A 41 -3.76 5.79 -16.65
CA PHE A 41 -3.35 6.11 -18.02
C PHE A 41 -2.87 7.56 -18.17
N GLU A 42 -3.46 8.52 -17.46
CA GLU A 42 -2.99 9.90 -17.43
C GLU A 42 -1.54 9.99 -16.92
N LEU A 43 -1.18 9.23 -15.87
CA LEU A 43 0.20 9.18 -15.36
C LEU A 43 1.17 8.55 -16.37
N VAL A 44 0.76 7.47 -17.04
CA VAL A 44 1.53 6.86 -18.14
C VAL A 44 1.74 7.87 -19.27
N ALA A 45 0.69 8.56 -19.69
CA ALA A 45 0.78 9.58 -20.74
C ALA A 45 1.71 10.72 -20.31
N LYS A 46 1.58 11.23 -19.08
CA LYS A 46 2.48 12.26 -18.54
C LYS A 46 3.93 11.80 -18.61
N PHE A 47 4.22 10.56 -18.23
CA PHE A 47 5.55 9.97 -18.35
C PHE A 47 6.07 10.00 -19.80
N CYS A 48 5.30 9.46 -20.75
CA CYS A 48 5.69 9.39 -22.16
C CYS A 48 5.95 10.79 -22.75
N TYR A 49 5.11 11.76 -22.41
CA TYR A 49 5.25 13.15 -22.86
C TYR A 49 6.24 13.99 -22.04
N ARG A 50 6.99 13.37 -21.13
CA ARG A 50 7.98 14.04 -20.25
C ARG A 50 7.37 15.20 -19.44
N VAL A 51 6.08 15.10 -19.15
CA VAL A 51 5.39 15.98 -18.22
C VAL A 51 5.78 15.55 -16.82
N LYS A 52 6.27 16.51 -16.02
CA LYS A 52 6.65 16.22 -14.64
C LYS A 52 5.44 15.73 -13.85
N PHE A 53 5.58 14.58 -13.21
CA PHE A 53 4.63 14.05 -12.25
C PHE A 53 5.40 13.39 -11.10
N GLU A 54 4.72 13.17 -9.99
CA GLU A 54 5.30 12.54 -8.80
C GLU A 54 4.68 11.17 -8.58
N LEU A 55 5.55 10.19 -8.32
CA LEU A 55 5.13 8.87 -7.86
C LEU A 55 4.56 9.01 -6.45
N ASN A 56 3.44 8.34 -6.22
CA ASN A 56 2.77 8.36 -4.93
C ASN A 56 2.38 6.93 -4.55
N ALA A 57 2.32 6.67 -3.24
CA ALA A 57 2.02 5.34 -2.72
C ALA A 57 0.61 4.86 -3.12
N ALA A 58 -0.33 5.77 -3.37
CA ALA A 58 -1.71 5.42 -3.69
C ALA A 58 -1.89 4.89 -5.13
N SER A 59 -1.12 5.42 -6.09
CA SER A 59 -1.28 5.09 -7.50
C SER A 59 -0.16 4.20 -8.04
N VAL A 60 0.94 4.01 -7.31
CA VAL A 60 2.11 3.31 -7.86
C VAL A 60 1.83 1.85 -8.18
N VAL A 61 0.97 1.15 -7.43
CA VAL A 61 0.64 -0.25 -7.72
C VAL A 61 -0.06 -0.37 -9.08
N TYR A 62 -1.02 0.51 -9.35
CA TYR A 62 -1.69 0.58 -10.65
C TYR A 62 -0.74 1.00 -11.76
N LEU A 63 0.13 1.97 -11.47
CA LEU A 63 1.07 2.49 -12.45
C LEU A 63 2.12 1.45 -12.83
N GLN A 64 2.61 0.65 -11.87
CA GLN A 64 3.50 -0.47 -12.12
C GLN A 64 2.82 -1.49 -13.03
N ASN A 65 1.62 -1.94 -12.67
CA ASN A 65 0.89 -2.90 -13.49
C ASN A 65 0.61 -2.37 -14.90
N ALA A 66 0.19 -1.12 -15.04
CA ALA A 66 0.00 -0.49 -16.34
C ALA A 66 1.31 -0.40 -17.15
N ALA A 67 2.43 -0.10 -16.49
CA ALA A 67 3.73 -0.05 -17.14
C ALA A 67 4.20 -1.43 -17.62
N GLU A 68 3.95 -2.48 -16.83
CA GLU A 68 4.21 -3.87 -17.22
C GLU A 68 3.33 -4.29 -18.39
N GLN A 69 2.02 -4.01 -18.32
CA GLN A 69 1.05 -4.30 -19.37
C GLN A 69 1.38 -3.60 -20.69
N LEU A 70 1.97 -2.41 -20.63
CA LEU A 70 2.38 -1.63 -21.80
C LEU A 70 3.82 -1.90 -22.23
N GLU A 71 4.50 -2.85 -21.61
CA GLU A 71 5.90 -3.21 -21.86
C GLU A 71 6.82 -1.97 -21.85
N MET A 72 6.65 -1.10 -20.86
CA MET A 72 7.44 0.12 -20.68
C MET A 72 8.76 -0.18 -19.98
N THR A 73 9.58 -1.02 -20.61
CA THR A 73 10.86 -1.53 -20.11
C THR A 73 12.05 -0.72 -20.63
N GLU A 74 13.25 -0.99 -20.10
CA GLU A 74 14.49 -0.32 -20.54
C GLU A 74 14.84 -0.59 -22.02
N GLU A 75 14.26 -1.63 -22.62
CA GLU A 75 14.39 -1.91 -24.06
C GLU A 75 13.81 -0.76 -24.90
N TYR A 76 12.78 -0.10 -24.38
CA TYR A 76 12.11 1.06 -24.97
C TYR A 76 12.59 2.38 -24.36
N GLY A 77 13.82 2.40 -23.83
CA GLY A 77 14.55 3.61 -23.48
C GLY A 77 14.86 3.73 -22.00
N GLU A 78 15.93 4.47 -21.71
CA GLU A 78 16.52 4.56 -20.38
C GLU A 78 15.56 5.10 -19.31
N SER A 79 15.66 4.53 -18.11
CA SER A 79 14.86 4.83 -16.92
C SER A 79 13.37 4.81 -17.25
N ASN A 80 12.90 3.71 -17.85
CA ASN A 80 11.51 3.57 -18.25
C ASN A 80 10.58 3.34 -17.04
N LEU A 81 9.28 3.38 -17.27
CA LEU A 81 8.30 3.45 -16.18
C LEU A 81 8.30 2.21 -15.29
N VAL A 82 8.56 1.02 -15.84
CA VAL A 82 8.69 -0.21 -15.03
C VAL A 82 9.82 -0.09 -14.00
N SER A 83 11.00 0.35 -14.42
CA SER A 83 12.14 0.48 -13.50
C SER A 83 11.93 1.58 -12.46
N GLN A 84 11.36 2.72 -12.85
CA GLN A 84 11.10 3.83 -11.93
C GLN A 84 10.06 3.46 -10.85
N THR A 85 8.98 2.78 -11.25
CA THR A 85 7.95 2.35 -10.30
C THR A 85 8.46 1.27 -9.36
N GLU A 86 9.24 0.31 -9.85
CA GLU A 86 9.86 -0.73 -9.02
C GLU A 86 10.86 -0.15 -8.00
N ILE A 87 11.71 0.78 -8.41
CA ILE A 87 12.64 1.48 -7.51
C ILE A 87 11.87 2.24 -6.43
N PHE A 88 10.80 2.95 -6.80
CA PHE A 88 9.98 3.67 -5.83
C PHE A 88 9.28 2.74 -4.84
N LEU A 89 8.74 1.62 -5.33
CA LEU A 89 8.14 0.59 -4.48
C LEU A 89 9.15 0.07 -3.47
N ASP A 90 10.34 -0.34 -3.91
CA ASP A 90 11.35 -0.94 -3.03
C ASP A 90 11.98 0.04 -2.04
N LYS A 91 12.32 1.24 -2.52
CA LYS A 91 13.12 2.21 -1.75
C LYS A 91 12.28 3.16 -0.92
N VAL A 92 11.01 3.38 -1.28
CA VAL A 92 10.13 4.33 -0.59
C VAL A 92 8.96 3.60 0.05
N VAL A 93 8.09 2.99 -0.77
CA VAL A 93 6.80 2.46 -0.29
C VAL A 93 7.01 1.30 0.69
N LEU A 94 7.80 0.30 0.31
CA LEU A 94 8.08 -0.87 1.14
C LEU A 94 8.96 -0.55 2.33
N GLN A 95 9.58 0.62 2.42
CA GLN A 95 10.36 1.03 3.60
C GLN A 95 9.52 1.80 4.63
N ASN A 96 8.40 2.38 4.21
CA ASN A 96 7.55 3.21 5.06
C ASN A 96 6.22 2.51 5.38
N TRP A 97 5.88 2.42 6.67
CA TRP A 97 4.63 1.79 7.13
C TRP A 97 3.38 2.45 6.53
N LYS A 98 3.30 3.78 6.57
CA LYS A 98 2.12 4.53 6.10
C LYS A 98 1.96 4.44 4.59
N ASP A 99 3.07 4.48 3.86
CA ASP A 99 3.05 4.35 2.40
C ASP A 99 2.68 2.92 1.98
N SER A 100 3.27 1.90 2.63
CA SER A 100 2.91 0.49 2.41
C SER A 100 1.41 0.25 2.68
N LEU A 101 0.88 0.81 3.77
CA LEU A 101 -0.53 0.68 4.10
C LEU A 101 -1.43 1.39 3.10
N ARG A 102 -1.06 2.60 2.67
CA ARG A 102 -1.79 3.36 1.66
C ARG A 102 -1.84 2.61 0.33
N ALA A 103 -0.70 2.09 -0.14
CA ALA A 103 -0.64 1.29 -1.35
C ALA A 103 -1.50 0.04 -1.26
N LEU A 104 -1.50 -0.63 -0.10
CA LEU A 104 -2.32 -1.82 0.14
C LEU A 104 -3.82 -1.52 0.11
N GLN A 105 -4.25 -0.39 0.69
CA GLN A 105 -5.66 0.04 0.66
C GLN A 105 -6.18 0.25 -0.75
N GLU A 106 -5.33 0.76 -1.64
CA GLU A 106 -5.70 1.00 -3.03
C GLU A 106 -5.84 -0.31 -3.81
N CYS A 107 -5.21 -1.41 -3.38
CA CYS A 107 -5.35 -2.73 -4.02
C CYS A 107 -6.73 -3.38 -3.79
N ASP A 108 -7.56 -2.84 -2.90
CA ASP A 108 -8.82 -3.47 -2.47
C ASP A 108 -9.83 -3.63 -3.61
N SER A 109 -9.86 -2.70 -4.56
CA SER A 109 -10.77 -2.70 -5.71
C SER A 109 -10.42 -3.73 -6.80
N VAL A 110 -9.27 -4.41 -6.70
CA VAL A 110 -8.73 -5.28 -7.77
C VAL A 110 -8.53 -6.74 -7.36
N LEU A 111 -8.72 -7.04 -6.07
CA LEU A 111 -8.54 -8.37 -5.49
C LEU A 111 -9.21 -9.56 -6.20
N PRO A 112 -10.31 -9.43 -6.98
CA PRO A 112 -10.87 -10.59 -7.68
C PRO A 112 -10.35 -10.82 -9.12
N HIS A 113 -9.58 -9.92 -9.74
CA HIS A 113 -9.47 -9.91 -11.22
C HIS A 113 -8.06 -9.88 -11.84
N ALA A 114 -6.96 -9.80 -11.08
CA ALA A 114 -5.61 -9.75 -11.69
C ALA A 114 -4.57 -10.52 -10.89
N GLU A 115 -3.98 -11.56 -11.49
CA GLU A 115 -2.81 -12.28 -10.97
C GLU A 115 -1.58 -11.36 -10.84
N GLU A 116 -1.49 -10.32 -11.66
CA GLU A 116 -0.36 -9.39 -11.68
C GLU A 116 -0.34 -8.48 -10.45
N VAL A 117 -1.48 -7.88 -10.09
CA VAL A 117 -1.61 -7.04 -8.88
C VAL A 117 -1.43 -7.85 -7.59
N PHE A 118 -1.64 -9.17 -7.66
CA PHE A 118 -1.45 -10.07 -6.54
C PHE A 118 0.00 -10.11 -6.03
N SER A 119 0.99 -10.00 -6.94
CA SER A 119 2.41 -10.00 -6.58
C SER A 119 2.78 -8.80 -5.70
N THR A 120 2.48 -7.58 -6.17
CA THR A 120 2.77 -6.35 -5.42
C THR A 120 1.96 -6.27 -4.13
N THR A 121 0.70 -6.73 -4.13
CA THR A 121 -0.13 -6.85 -2.92
C THR A 121 0.53 -7.75 -1.86
N THR A 122 1.11 -8.87 -2.29
CA THR A 122 1.79 -9.82 -1.39
C THR A 122 3.04 -9.20 -0.78
N ARG A 123 3.87 -8.51 -1.59
CA ARG A 123 5.04 -7.76 -1.11
C ARG A 123 4.67 -6.70 -0.06
N LEU A 124 3.58 -5.97 -0.28
CA LEU A 124 3.08 -4.97 0.67
C LEU A 124 2.65 -5.60 2.00
N ILE A 125 1.92 -6.72 1.94
CA ILE A 125 1.50 -7.47 3.14
C ILE A 125 2.70 -7.99 3.92
N GLU A 126 3.67 -8.59 3.24
CA GLU A 126 4.88 -9.12 3.87
C GLU A 126 5.73 -8.01 4.51
N SER A 127 5.84 -6.86 3.83
CA SER A 127 6.50 -5.66 4.35
C SER A 127 5.84 -5.14 5.63
N LEU A 128 4.51 -5.04 5.66
CA LEU A 128 3.75 -4.63 6.84
C LEU A 128 3.86 -5.66 7.97
N ALA A 129 3.76 -6.96 7.66
CA ALA A 129 3.90 -8.01 8.65
C ALA A 129 5.30 -8.03 9.28
N LEU A 130 6.36 -7.83 8.48
CA LEU A 130 7.74 -7.68 8.95
C LEU A 130 7.86 -6.48 9.90
N LYS A 131 7.31 -5.34 9.51
CA LYS A 131 7.31 -4.10 10.29
C LYS A 131 6.59 -4.26 11.63
N ALA A 132 5.42 -4.89 11.64
CA ALA A 132 4.67 -5.16 12.87
C ALA A 132 5.35 -6.20 13.77
N SER A 133 6.17 -7.09 13.21
CA SER A 133 6.93 -8.09 13.98
C SER A 133 8.21 -7.55 14.62
N THR A 134 8.65 -6.34 14.23
CA THR A 134 9.88 -5.73 14.74
C THR A 134 9.57 -4.78 15.90
N ASP A 135 10.40 -4.76 16.95
CA ASP A 135 10.24 -3.83 18.08
C ASP A 135 10.32 -2.37 17.58
N PRO A 136 9.31 -1.52 17.85
CA PRO A 136 9.28 -0.11 17.44
C PRO A 136 10.53 0.68 17.89
N ASN A 137 11.16 0.26 18.98
CA ASN A 137 12.35 0.91 19.55
C ASN A 137 13.63 0.61 18.75
N LEU A 138 13.63 -0.40 17.87
CA LEU A 138 14.82 -0.78 17.09
C LEU A 138 14.98 0.00 15.78
N PHE A 139 13.94 0.70 15.31
CA PHE A 139 13.94 1.37 14.00
C PHE A 139 13.72 2.89 14.03
N GLY A 140 13.78 3.53 15.20
CA GLY A 140 13.78 5.00 15.29
C GLY A 140 12.54 5.65 14.69
N TRP A 141 11.39 4.97 14.73
CA TRP A 141 10.15 5.56 14.25
C TRP A 141 9.67 6.61 15.22
N PRO A 142 9.15 7.75 14.75
CA PRO A 142 8.56 8.75 15.62
C PRO A 142 7.30 8.14 16.22
N VAL A 143 7.45 7.55 17.40
CA VAL A 143 6.33 7.25 18.29
C VAL A 143 5.66 8.59 18.51
N VAL A 144 4.43 8.73 18.02
CA VAL A 144 3.63 9.91 18.28
C VAL A 144 3.36 9.87 19.78
N GLU A 145 4.15 10.66 20.51
CA GLU A 145 4.09 10.76 21.96
C GLU A 145 2.86 11.59 22.29
N ASP A 146 1.68 10.95 22.19
CA ASP A 146 0.42 11.57 22.55
C ASP A 146 0.40 11.68 24.08
N SER A 147 0.97 12.79 24.51
CA SER A 147 1.25 13.16 25.88
C SER A 147 -0.06 13.38 26.62
N ARG A 148 -0.51 12.36 27.36
CA ARG A 148 -1.42 12.54 28.48
C ARG A 148 -0.68 12.14 29.77
N PRO A 149 -0.26 13.10 30.61
CA PRO A 149 0.39 12.78 31.87
C PRO A 149 -0.70 12.36 32.86
N LEU A 150 -0.99 11.06 32.94
CA LEU A 150 -1.70 10.51 34.09
C LEU A 150 -0.66 10.10 35.14
N GLN A 151 -0.62 10.86 36.24
CA GLN A 151 0.17 10.58 37.42
C GLN A 151 -0.37 9.33 38.17
N SER A 152 0.55 8.43 38.52
CA SER A 152 0.54 7.47 39.67
C SER A 152 -0.46 6.28 39.70
N PRO A 153 -0.25 5.25 40.55
CA PRO A 153 1.00 4.65 41.07
C PRO A 153 1.03 3.10 40.97
N GLY A 154 2.14 2.49 40.55
CA GLY A 154 2.40 1.07 40.88
C GLY A 154 3.00 0.21 39.78
N GLY A 155 4.31 0.29 39.58
CA GLY A 155 5.07 -0.81 38.96
C GLY A 155 6.53 -0.46 38.72
N ILE A 156 7.46 -1.13 39.38
CA ILE A 156 8.88 -0.78 39.53
C ILE A 156 9.71 -1.01 38.25
N VAL A 157 10.53 -0.02 37.84
CA VAL A 157 11.75 -0.20 37.03
C VAL A 157 12.91 0.50 37.75
N LEU A 158 14.05 -0.18 37.84
CA LEU A 158 15.29 0.29 38.48
C LEU A 158 16.28 0.74 37.42
N TRP A 159 16.78 1.96 37.52
CA TRP A 159 18.03 2.42 36.89
C TRP A 159 18.87 3.13 37.96
N ASN A 160 20.16 2.81 38.03
CA ASN A 160 21.09 3.28 39.09
C ASN A 160 20.69 2.97 40.54
N GLY A 161 19.97 1.87 40.80
CA GLY A 161 19.61 1.47 42.17
C GLY A 161 18.55 2.34 42.84
N ILE A 162 17.92 3.27 42.12
CA ILE A 162 16.77 4.06 42.59
C ILE A 162 15.50 3.49 41.97
N ASN A 163 14.58 3.07 42.84
CA ASN A 163 13.32 2.45 42.47
C ASN A 163 12.29 3.53 42.09
N THR A 164 12.01 3.74 40.80
CA THR A 164 11.09 4.81 40.35
C THR A 164 9.66 4.36 40.05
N GLY A 165 9.26 3.12 40.33
CA GLY A 165 7.82 2.76 40.31
C GLY A 165 7.08 2.96 38.98
N ALA A 166 7.81 3.21 37.88
CA ALA A 166 7.28 3.36 36.53
C ALA A 166 7.45 2.07 35.73
N LYS A 167 6.34 1.40 35.38
CA LYS A 167 6.36 0.30 34.41
C LYS A 167 6.92 0.91 33.13
N LEU A 168 8.01 0.36 32.60
CA LEU A 168 8.39 0.60 31.22
C LEU A 168 7.18 0.16 30.39
N LYS A 169 6.42 1.13 29.89
CA LYS A 169 5.48 0.88 28.81
C LYS A 169 6.38 0.45 27.66
N THR A 170 6.60 -0.85 27.51
CA THR A 170 6.98 -1.44 26.23
C THR A 170 6.11 -0.73 25.21
N ALA A 171 6.72 -0.06 24.22
CA ALA A 171 6.01 0.63 23.15
C ALA A 171 4.74 -0.16 22.86
N SER A 172 3.58 0.44 23.15
CA SER A 172 2.37 -0.33 23.32
C SER A 172 2.15 -1.12 22.03
N SER A 173 1.96 -2.43 22.18
CA SER A 173 1.92 -3.37 21.05
C SER A 173 0.74 -3.12 20.08
N ASP A 174 -0.02 -2.04 20.32
CA ASP A 174 -1.22 -1.56 19.65
C ASP A 174 -0.96 -0.38 18.70
N TRP A 175 0.28 0.11 18.56
CA TRP A 175 0.59 1.30 17.75
C TRP A 175 0.09 1.23 16.29
N TRP A 176 -0.06 0.03 15.74
CA TRP A 176 -0.54 -0.22 14.37
C TRP A 176 -2.02 -0.64 14.30
N TYR A 177 -2.70 -0.82 15.42
CA TYR A 177 -4.06 -1.38 15.43
C TYR A 177 -5.05 -0.48 14.70
N GLU A 178 -5.00 0.83 14.98
CA GLU A 178 -5.89 1.79 14.35
C GLU A 178 -5.66 1.83 12.84
N ASP A 179 -4.40 1.88 12.42
CA ASP A 179 -3.99 1.91 11.03
C ASP A 179 -4.58 0.74 10.24
N ILE A 180 -4.32 -0.50 10.66
CA ILE A 180 -4.80 -1.68 9.93
C ILE A 180 -6.31 -1.89 10.08
N SER A 181 -6.96 -1.27 11.07
CA SER A 181 -8.42 -1.31 11.21
C SER A 181 -9.15 -0.58 10.08
N ASN A 182 -8.44 0.24 9.30
CA ASN A 182 -8.97 0.88 8.10
C ASN A 182 -8.94 -0.03 6.86
N LEU A 183 -8.34 -1.22 6.94
CA LEU A 183 -8.35 -2.18 5.85
C LEU A 183 -9.72 -2.85 5.71
N SER A 184 -10.06 -3.21 4.48
CA SER A 184 -11.18 -4.10 4.19
C SER A 184 -10.97 -5.46 4.85
N LEU A 185 -12.06 -6.19 5.06
CA LEU A 185 -11.98 -7.49 5.71
C LEU A 185 -11.08 -8.50 4.95
N PRO A 186 -11.12 -8.57 3.60
CA PRO A 186 -10.19 -9.42 2.85
C PRO A 186 -8.72 -9.08 3.08
N LEU A 187 -8.33 -7.80 2.97
CA LEU A 187 -6.95 -7.36 3.18
C LEU A 187 -6.50 -7.54 4.62
N TYR A 188 -7.36 -7.20 5.58
CA TYR A 188 -7.12 -7.39 7.00
C TYR A 188 -6.85 -8.87 7.31
N LYS A 189 -7.67 -9.79 6.82
CA LYS A 189 -7.47 -11.24 7.02
C LYS A 189 -6.14 -11.72 6.44
N ARG A 190 -5.78 -11.29 5.22
CA ARG A 190 -4.49 -11.66 4.61
C ARG A 190 -3.32 -11.13 5.43
N LEU A 191 -3.38 -9.87 5.88
CA LEU A 191 -2.33 -9.27 6.70
C LEU A 191 -2.19 -9.99 8.05
N ILE A 192 -3.28 -10.27 8.75
CA ILE A 192 -3.24 -11.02 10.01
C ILE A 192 -2.67 -12.43 9.80
N SER A 193 -3.03 -13.10 8.70
CA SER A 193 -2.49 -14.42 8.38
C SER A 193 -0.96 -14.38 8.21
N ALA A 194 -0.45 -13.37 7.49
CA ALA A 194 0.99 -13.14 7.33
C ALA A 194 1.68 -12.76 8.66
N MET A 195 1.01 -12.00 9.53
CA MET A 195 1.53 -11.69 10.87
C MET A 195 1.64 -12.94 11.76
N VAL A 196 0.63 -13.82 11.72
CA VAL A 196 0.63 -15.09 12.44
C VAL A 196 1.76 -16.00 11.95
N SER A 197 1.96 -16.12 10.63
CA SER A 197 3.04 -16.95 10.08
C SER A 197 4.43 -16.44 10.43
N ARG A 198 4.57 -15.15 10.77
CA ARG A 198 5.82 -14.53 11.26
C ARG A 198 6.02 -14.65 12.77
N GLY A 199 5.10 -15.29 13.50
CA GLY A 199 5.24 -15.53 14.92
C GLY A 199 4.88 -14.33 15.81
N ILE A 200 4.08 -13.39 15.32
CA ILE A 200 3.51 -12.35 16.20
C ILE A 200 2.67 -13.03 17.29
N LYS A 201 2.88 -12.63 18.55
CA LYS A 201 2.25 -13.25 19.72
C LYS A 201 0.72 -13.19 19.62
N GLN A 202 0.06 -14.26 20.05
CA GLN A 202 -1.39 -14.40 19.93
C GLN A 202 -2.16 -13.29 20.66
N GLU A 203 -1.65 -12.81 21.79
CA GLU A 203 -2.28 -11.71 22.55
C GLU A 203 -2.34 -10.42 21.73
N ILE A 204 -1.31 -10.18 20.90
CA ILE A 204 -1.23 -9.02 20.02
C ILE A 204 -2.23 -9.16 18.86
N ILE A 205 -2.33 -10.35 18.28
CA ILE A 205 -3.31 -10.63 17.23
C ILE A 205 -4.74 -10.43 17.75
N VAL A 206 -5.06 -10.97 18.93
CA VAL A 206 -6.36 -10.82 19.58
C VAL A 206 -6.66 -9.35 19.91
N GLY A 207 -5.67 -8.60 20.38
CA GLY A 207 -5.80 -7.16 20.60
C GLY A 207 -6.19 -6.41 19.33
N SER A 208 -5.50 -6.69 18.21
CA SER A 208 -5.80 -6.07 16.93
C SER A 208 -7.19 -6.43 16.40
N LEU A 209 -7.60 -7.70 16.55
CA LEU A 209 -8.92 -8.19 16.14
C LEU A 209 -10.02 -7.55 16.96
N THR A 210 -9.79 -7.37 18.25
CA THR A 210 -10.71 -6.66 19.14
C THR A 210 -10.86 -5.21 18.71
N SER A 211 -9.77 -4.54 18.33
CA SER A 211 -9.81 -3.17 17.81
C SER A 211 -10.59 -3.09 16.50
N TYR A 212 -10.30 -3.99 15.54
CA TYR A 212 -11.01 -4.10 14.28
C TYR A 212 -12.52 -4.30 14.50
N ALA A 213 -12.89 -5.30 15.32
CA ALA A 213 -14.28 -5.60 15.63
C ALA A 213 -15.00 -4.42 16.30
N LYS A 214 -14.36 -3.74 17.27
CA LYS A 214 -14.94 -2.57 17.94
C LYS A 214 -15.31 -1.48 16.93
N LYS A 215 -14.47 -1.20 15.94
CA LYS A 215 -14.74 -0.18 14.93
C LYS A 215 -16.00 -0.46 14.11
N TYR A 216 -16.17 -1.69 13.63
CA TYR A 216 -17.30 -2.05 12.78
C TYR A 216 -18.57 -2.41 13.58
N LEU A 217 -18.44 -2.95 14.78
CA LEU A 217 -19.59 -3.32 15.64
C LEU A 217 -20.14 -2.14 16.46
N SER A 218 -19.30 -1.19 16.88
CA SER A 218 -19.78 0.05 17.53
C SER A 218 -20.46 1.03 16.55
N GLY A 219 -20.27 0.82 15.24
CA GLY A 219 -21.07 1.45 14.19
C GLY A 219 -22.48 0.84 14.10
N LEU A 220 -22.60 -0.47 14.32
CA LEU A 220 -23.88 -1.19 14.26
C LEU A 220 -24.85 -0.75 15.36
N SER A 221 -24.34 -0.45 16.57
CA SER A 221 -25.17 -0.01 17.69
C SER A 221 -25.81 1.37 17.48
N ARG A 222 -25.30 2.22 16.58
CA ARG A 222 -25.90 3.53 16.27
C ARG A 222 -27.06 3.46 15.27
N HIS A 223 -27.12 2.41 14.45
CA HIS A 223 -28.19 2.24 13.46
C HIS A 223 -29.37 1.39 13.97
N VAL A 224 -29.17 0.58 15.01
CA VAL A 224 -30.24 -0.23 15.63
C VAL A 224 -31.20 0.62 16.49
N PHE A 225 -30.82 1.84 16.88
CA PHE A 225 -31.70 2.76 17.65
C PHE A 225 -32.49 3.77 16.79
N ARG A 226 -32.41 3.74 15.46
CA ARG A 226 -33.23 4.62 14.58
C ARG A 226 -34.46 3.95 13.96
N LEU A 227 -34.78 2.73 14.36
CA LEU A 227 -36.03 2.06 13.97
C LEU A 227 -36.78 1.58 15.22
N LYS A 228 -37.28 2.52 16.02
CA LYS A 228 -38.39 2.28 16.93
C LYS A 228 -39.28 3.53 17.00
N TYR A 229 -40.45 3.38 16.36
CA TYR A 229 -41.71 4.12 16.44
C TYR A 229 -41.74 5.56 15.95
#